data_AF-A0A2E6N090-F1
#
_entry.id   AF-A0A2E6N090-F1
#
_cell.length_a   1.000
_cell.length_b   1.000
_cell.length_c   1.000
_cell.angle_alpha   90.00
_cell.angle_beta   90.00
_cell.angle_gamma   90.00
#
_symmetry.space_group_name_H-M   'P 1'
#
loop_
_entity.id
_entity.type
_entity.pdbx_description
1 polymer ?
#
loop_
_entity_poly.entity_id
_entity_poly.type
_entity_poly.pdbx_seq_one_letter_code
_entity_poly.pdbx_strand_id
1 'polypeptide(L)'
;MAETSNEKLEPLWLITKALYRASLVGFLLTIAFLPFLFITDRTYALHNAIVPLERTTYNAMMFGSLALLKTLVIVFLFLPAIGLHWTIIKQRRLAEIPTNTN
;
A
#
# COMPACT_ATOMS: atom_id res chain seq x y z
N MET A 1 -18.56 28.04 -12.66
CA MET A 1 -18.68 26.62 -12.32
C MET A 1 -17.33 25.90 -12.07
N ALA A 2 -16.17 26.54 -12.31
CA ALA A 2 -14.86 25.91 -12.10
C ALA A 2 -14.33 25.96 -10.64
N GLU A 3 -14.76 26.91 -9.81
CA GLU A 3 -14.31 27.02 -8.41
C GLU A 3 -14.77 25.84 -7.54
N THR A 4 -16.01 25.37 -7.71
CA THR A 4 -16.59 24.32 -6.86
C THR A 4 -16.05 22.92 -7.15
N SER A 5 -15.48 22.69 -8.34
CA SER A 5 -14.82 21.41 -8.66
C SER A 5 -13.42 21.35 -8.04
N ASN A 6 -12.72 22.47 -7.94
CA ASN A 6 -11.36 22.53 -7.41
C ASN A 6 -11.34 22.31 -5.88
N GLU A 7 -12.29 22.90 -5.15
CA GLU A 7 -12.44 22.67 -3.70
C GLU A 7 -12.73 21.21 -3.35
N LYS A 8 -13.48 20.48 -4.19
CA LYS A 8 -13.77 19.05 -3.96
C LYS A 8 -12.59 18.13 -4.30
N LEU A 9 -11.70 18.56 -5.20
CA LEU A 9 -10.53 17.80 -5.61
C LEU A 9 -9.37 17.90 -4.61
N GLU A 10 -9.29 18.99 -3.86
CA GLU A 10 -8.26 19.22 -2.86
C GLU A 10 -8.23 18.16 -1.73
N PRO A 11 -9.35 17.80 -1.06
CA PRO A 11 -9.34 16.74 -0.07
C PRO A 11 -9.02 15.37 -0.68
N LEU A 12 -9.52 15.08 -1.89
CA LEU A 12 -9.18 13.83 -2.60
C LEU A 12 -7.69 13.75 -2.93
N TRP A 13 -7.07 14.87 -3.27
CA TRP A 13 -5.64 14.96 -3.52
C TRP A 13 -4.81 14.73 -2.25
N LEU A 14 -5.29 15.25 -1.10
CA LEU A 14 -4.67 15.01 0.19
C LEU A 14 -4.74 13.53 0.59
N ILE A 15 -5.90 12.89 0.39
CA ILE A 15 -6.09 11.44 0.61
C ILE A 15 -5.14 10.64 -0.29
N THR A 16 -5.04 11.00 -1.58
CA THR A 16 -4.15 10.35 -2.53
C THR A 16 -2.69 10.43 -2.09
N LYS A 17 -2.23 11.61 -1.63
CA LYS A 17 -0.87 11.78 -1.08
C LYS A 17 -0.65 10.95 0.19
N ALA A 18 -1.64 10.91 1.08
CA ALA A 18 -1.56 10.11 2.30
C ALA A 18 -1.45 8.61 1.97
N LEU A 19 -2.23 8.11 1.01
CA LEU A 19 -2.16 6.72 0.55
C LEU A 19 -0.79 6.38 -0.05
N TYR A 20 -0.19 7.25 -0.86
CA TYR A 20 1.17 7.01 -1.38
C TYR A 20 2.21 6.97 -0.27
N ARG A 21 2.14 7.88 0.71
CA ARG A 21 3.05 7.87 1.87
C ARG A 21 2.87 6.63 2.72
N ALA A 22 1.63 6.25 3.00
CA ALA A 22 1.31 5.03 3.74
C ALA A 22 1.80 3.78 2.99
N SER A 23 1.62 3.74 1.68
CA SER A 23 2.13 2.67 0.82
C SER A 23 3.66 2.58 0.86
N LEU A 24 4.37 3.71 0.77
CA LEU A 24 5.83 3.75 0.90
C LEU A 24 6.29 3.20 2.26
N VAL A 25 5.68 3.66 3.36
CA VAL A 25 5.97 3.16 4.71
C VAL A 25 5.69 1.66 4.80
N GLY A 26 4.57 1.20 4.24
CA GLY A 26 4.23 -0.23 4.17
C GLY A 26 5.28 -1.05 3.41
N PHE A 27 5.76 -0.56 2.27
CA PHE A 27 6.84 -1.23 1.54
C PHE A 27 8.15 -1.25 2.34
N LEU A 28 8.53 -0.15 2.97
CA LEU A 28 9.71 -0.10 3.83
C LEU A 28 9.60 -1.10 4.99
N LEU A 29 8.43 -1.21 5.62
CA LEU A 29 8.17 -2.21 6.66
C LEU A 29 8.34 -3.64 6.11
N THR A 30 7.82 -3.93 4.91
CA THR A 30 8.02 -5.26 4.31
C THR A 30 9.49 -5.57 4.01
N ILE A 31 10.30 -4.56 3.66
CA ILE A 31 11.75 -4.72 3.44
C ILE A 31 12.46 -4.90 4.78
N ALA A 32 12.10 -4.13 5.81
CA ALA A 32 12.65 -4.28 7.16
C ALA A 32 12.33 -5.66 7.78
N PHE A 33 11.27 -6.33 7.30
CA PHE A 33 10.90 -7.68 7.76
C PHE A 33 11.68 -8.80 7.05
N LEU A 34 12.35 -8.53 5.92
CA LEU A 34 13.13 -9.54 5.19
C LEU A 34 14.23 -10.20 6.03
N PRO A 35 15.06 -9.46 6.81
CA PRO A 35 16.09 -10.04 7.67
C PRO A 35 15.55 -11.09 8.64
N PHE A 36 14.32 -10.94 9.13
CA PHE A 36 13.69 -11.92 10.01
C PHE A 36 13.39 -13.26 9.33
N LEU A 37 13.17 -13.25 8.01
CA LEU A 37 13.08 -14.49 7.23
C LEU A 37 14.43 -15.19 7.09
N PHE A 38 15.54 -14.45 7.12
CA PHE A 38 16.90 -15.02 6.99
C PHE A 38 17.50 -15.47 8.33
N ILE A 39 16.98 -14.97 9.46
CA ILE A 39 17.37 -15.41 10.82
C ILE A 39 16.48 -16.59 11.29
N THR A 40 15.79 -17.25 10.36
CA THR A 40 14.79 -18.30 10.60
C THR A 40 15.26 -19.40 11.54
N ASP A 41 16.54 -19.74 11.55
CA ASP A 41 17.04 -20.81 12.43
C ASP A 41 17.01 -20.45 13.92
N ARG A 42 17.34 -19.20 14.26
CA ARG A 42 17.33 -18.74 15.66
C ARG A 42 15.90 -18.46 16.12
N THR A 43 15.07 -17.89 15.26
CA THR A 43 13.66 -17.62 15.55
C THR A 43 12.82 -18.90 15.59
N TYR A 44 13.10 -19.87 14.73
CA TYR A 44 12.48 -21.19 14.75
C TYR A 44 12.82 -21.93 16.04
N ALA A 45 14.08 -21.96 16.48
CA ALA A 45 14.46 -22.61 17.74
C ALA A 45 13.72 -22.01 18.94
N LEU A 46 13.59 -20.68 18.98
CA LEU A 46 12.87 -19.98 20.04
C LEU A 46 11.36 -20.22 19.98
N HIS A 47 10.77 -20.21 18.78
CA HIS A 47 9.35 -20.50 18.59
C HIS A 47 9.02 -21.95 18.94
N ASN A 48 9.81 -22.90 18.46
CA ASN A 48 9.61 -24.34 18.65
C ASN A 48 9.73 -24.74 20.13
N ALA A 49 10.46 -23.97 20.94
CA ALA A 49 10.51 -24.16 22.40
C ALA A 49 9.19 -23.78 23.11
N ILE A 50 8.35 -22.95 22.50
CA ILE A 50 7.05 -22.51 23.04
C ILE A 50 5.92 -23.33 22.41
N VAL A 51 5.92 -23.44 21.08
CA VAL A 51 4.93 -24.20 20.31
C VAL A 51 5.68 -25.06 19.29
N PRO A 52 5.73 -26.39 19.50
CA PRO A 52 6.42 -27.28 18.58
C PRO A 52 5.70 -27.29 17.22
N LEU A 53 6.45 -27.00 16.17
CA LEU A 53 5.94 -26.88 14.81
C LEU A 53 7.00 -27.41 13.85
N GLU A 54 6.57 -28.15 12.83
CA GLU A 54 7.50 -28.61 11.80
C GLU A 54 8.11 -27.41 11.06
N ARG A 55 9.41 -27.48 10.76
CA ARG A 55 10.16 -26.38 10.12
C ARG A 55 9.55 -25.95 8.78
N THR A 56 9.02 -26.90 8.03
CA THR A 56 8.31 -26.66 6.76
C THR A 56 7.06 -25.80 6.97
N THR A 57 6.23 -26.15 7.96
CA THR A 57 5.03 -25.41 8.36
C THR A 57 5.38 -24.01 8.87
N TYR A 58 6.39 -23.90 9.74
CA TYR A 58 6.84 -22.61 10.26
C TYR A 58 7.30 -21.66 9.14
N ASN A 59 8.12 -22.17 8.22
CA ASN A 59 8.58 -21.39 7.07
C ASN A 59 7.40 -20.94 6.19
N ALA A 60 6.47 -21.85 5.89
CA ALA A 60 5.27 -21.52 5.12
C ALA A 60 4.44 -20.41 5.80
N MET A 61 4.29 -20.44 7.12
CA MET A 61 3.58 -19.39 7.87
C MET A 61 4.32 -18.05 7.82
N MET A 62 5.64 -18.04 7.95
CA MET A 62 6.45 -16.82 7.88
C MET A 62 6.41 -16.18 6.49
N PHE A 63 6.58 -16.99 5.43
CA PHE A 63 6.44 -16.52 4.05
C PHE A 63 5.02 -16.08 3.73
N GLY A 64 4.01 -16.83 4.18
CA GLY A 64 2.60 -16.49 4.03
C GLY A 64 2.25 -15.16 4.70
N SER A 65 2.76 -14.92 5.90
CA SER A 65 2.57 -13.65 6.63
C SER A 65 3.19 -12.48 5.89
N LEU A 66 4.40 -12.64 5.34
CA LEU A 66 5.02 -11.60 4.52
C LEU A 66 4.23 -11.34 3.23
N ALA A 67 3.74 -12.39 2.57
CA ALA A 67 2.93 -12.28 1.36
C ALA A 67 1.60 -11.57 1.64
N LEU A 68 0.96 -11.85 2.78
CA LEU A 68 -0.23 -11.15 3.25
C LEU A 68 0.06 -9.66 3.49
N LEU A 69 1.14 -9.34 4.21
CA LEU A 69 1.52 -7.94 4.48
C LEU A 69 1.76 -7.16 3.17
N LYS A 70 2.46 -7.76 2.21
CA LYS A 70 2.67 -7.16 0.88
C LYS A 70 1.35 -6.96 0.14
N THR A 71 0.48 -7.97 0.15
CA THR A 71 -0.85 -7.88 -0.47
C THR A 71 -1.66 -6.76 0.14
N LEU A 72 -1.65 -6.59 1.47
CA LEU A 72 -2.37 -5.52 2.15
C LEU A 72 -1.88 -4.14 1.68
N VAL A 73 -0.57 -3.93 1.63
CA VAL A 73 0.03 -2.66 1.18
C VAL A 73 -0.33 -2.38 -0.28
N ILE A 74 -0.26 -3.39 -1.15
CA ILE A 74 -0.54 -3.21 -2.57
C ILE A 74 -2.03 -2.94 -2.81
N VAL A 75 -2.90 -3.81 -2.30
CA VAL A 75 -4.34 -3.80 -2.60
C VAL A 75 -5.07 -2.65 -1.92
N PHE A 76 -4.75 -2.34 -0.66
CA PHE A 76 -5.50 -1.35 0.11
C PHE A 76 -4.85 0.04 0.13
N LEU A 77 -3.56 0.16 -0.19
CA LEU A 77 -2.87 1.46 -0.19
C LEU A 77 -2.46 1.88 -1.60
N PHE A 78 -1.65 1.07 -2.28
CA PHE A 78 -1.02 1.47 -3.54
C PHE A 78 -2.01 1.56 -4.71
N LEU A 79 -2.81 0.52 -4.92
CA LEU A 79 -3.83 0.47 -5.98
C LEU A 79 -4.86 1.62 -5.85
N PRO A 80 -5.45 1.86 -4.67
CA PRO A 80 -6.33 3.01 -4.45
C PRO A 80 -5.64 4.35 -4.68
N ALA A 81 -4.38 4.50 -4.26
CA ALA A 81 -3.61 5.72 -4.53
C ALA A 81 -3.52 6.02 -6.03
N ILE A 82 -3.17 5.01 -6.83
CA ILE A 82 -3.08 5.15 -8.30
C ILE A 82 -4.45 5.46 -8.91
N GLY A 83 -5.50 4.73 -8.50
CA GLY A 83 -6.84 4.94 -9.02
C GLY A 83 -7.36 6.35 -8.77
N LEU A 84 -7.21 6.85 -7.53
CA LEU A 84 -7.59 8.21 -7.16
C LEU A 84 -6.74 9.26 -7.88
N HIS A 85 -5.41 9.07 -7.95
CA HIS A 85 -4.51 9.97 -8.67
C HIS A 85 -4.96 10.14 -10.13
N TRP A 86 -5.21 9.02 -10.83
CA TRP A 86 -5.60 9.08 -12.23
C TRP A 86 -6.98 9.74 -12.42
N THR A 87 -7.92 9.47 -11.50
CA THR A 87 -9.26 10.09 -11.51
C THR A 87 -9.17 11.60 -11.32
N ILE A 88 -8.35 12.07 -10.37
CA ILE A 88 -8.14 13.50 -10.10
C ILE A 88 -7.49 14.20 -11.29
N ILE A 89 -6.45 13.61 -11.89
CA ILE A 89 -5.81 14.17 -13.10
C ILE A 89 -6.82 14.27 -14.24
N LYS A 90 -7.63 13.23 -14.45
CA LYS A 90 -8.65 13.22 -15.51
C LYS A 90 -9.67 14.34 -15.29
N GLN A 91 -10.15 14.53 -14.06
CA GLN A 91 -11.11 15.60 -13.74
C GLN A 91 -10.51 17.00 -13.88
N ARG A 92 -9.25 17.22 -13.49
CA ARG A 92 -8.56 18.51 -13.70
C ARG A 92 -8.43 18.86 -15.17
N ARG A 93 -7.99 17.91 -16.01
CA ARG A 93 -7.90 18.13 -17.46
C ARG A 93 -9.25 18.46 -18.09
N LEU A 94 -10.32 17.79 -17.67
CA LEU A 94 -11.67 18.07 -18.17
C LEU A 94 -12.18 19.46 -17.75
N ALA A 95 -11.75 19.95 -16.57
CA ALA A 95 -12.10 21.29 -16.10
C ALA A 95 -11.30 22.41 -16.80
N GLU A 96 -10.12 22.11 -17.36
CA GLU A 96 -9.25 23.06 -18.05
C GLU A 96 -9.56 23.23 -19.54
N ILE A 97 -10.38 22.36 -20.15
CA ILE A 97 -10.78 22.49 -21.56
C ILE A 97 -11.77 23.66 -21.69
N PRO A 98 -11.43 24.75 -22.39
CA PRO A 98 -12.36 25.85 -22.60
C PRO A 98 -13.50 25.38 -23.49
N THR A 99 -14.73 25.53 -23.01
CA THR A 99 -15.94 25.41 -23.83
C THR A 99 -16.00 26.60 -24.79
N ASN A 100 -15.19 26.57 -25.85
CA ASN A 100 -15.26 27.55 -26.93
C ASN A 100 -16.29 27.07 -27.96
N THR A 101 -17.56 27.32 -27.65
CA THR A 101 -18.66 27.31 -28.61
C THR A 101 -19.51 28.54 -28.34
N ASN A 102 -19.16 29.64 -28.99
CA ASN A 102 -20.05 30.53 -29.74
C ASN A 102 -19.26 31.70 -30.32
#